data_AF-A0A7V1H5J5-F1
#
_entry.id   AF-A0A7V1H5J5-F1
#
_cell.length_a   1.000
_cell.length_b   1.000
_cell.length_c   1.000
_cell.angle_alpha   90.00
_cell.angle_beta   90.00
_cell.angle_gamma   90.00
#
_symmetry.space_group_name_H-M   'P 1'
#
loop_
_entity.id
_entity.type
_entity.pdbx_description
1 polymer ?
#
loop_
_entity_poly.entity_id
_entity_poly.type
_entity_poly.pdbx_seq_one_letter_code
_entity_poly.pdbx_strand_id
1 'polypeptide(L)' 'MRDNARTIVFATVLGIVCSLVLAASSQFTAPYRKANEKAEKVRNFLSALEINIEPQWDSKTLLEV' A
#
# COMPACT_ATOMS: atom_id res chain seq x y z
N MET A 1 -18.48 -13.72 -34.99
CA MET A 1 -17.76 -12.42 -34.94
C MET A 1 -18.32 -11.45 -33.90
N ARG A 2 -19.65 -11.24 -33.85
CA ARG A 2 -20.31 -10.34 -32.87
C ARG A 2 -20.07 -10.72 -31.40
N ASP A 3 -20.03 -12.02 -31.08
CA ASP A 3 -19.82 -12.47 -29.70
C ASP A 3 -18.37 -12.24 -29.24
N ASN A 4 -17.39 -12.42 -30.15
CA ASN A 4 -16.00 -12.07 -29.88
C ASN A 4 -15.83 -10.56 -29.58
N ALA A 5 -16.50 -9.70 -30.35
CA ALA A 5 -16.48 -8.26 -30.11
C ALA A 5 -17.10 -7.89 -28.75
N ARG A 6 -18.21 -8.52 -28.36
CA ARG A 6 -18.83 -8.33 -27.04
C ARG A 6 -17.91 -8.77 -25.90
N THR A 7 -17.22 -9.91 -26.05
CA THR A 7 -16.26 -10.39 -25.06
C THR A 7 -15.07 -9.44 -24.91
N ILE A 8 -14.54 -8.90 -26.02
CA ILE A 8 -13.44 -7.93 -25.97
C ILE A 8 -13.87 -6.64 -25.27
N VAL A 9 -15.05 -6.11 -25.60
CA VAL A 9 -15.59 -4.90 -24.94
C VAL A 9 -15.79 -5.16 -23.45
N PHE A 10 -16.39 -6.30 -23.08
CA PHE A 10 -16.59 -6.66 -21.69
C PHE A 10 -15.27 -6.78 -20.93
N ALA A 11 -14.28 -7.48 -21.48
CA ALA A 11 -12.96 -7.63 -20.87
C ALA A 11 -12.25 -6.27 -20.70
N THR A 12 -12.40 -5.37 -21.67
CA THR A 12 -11.86 -4.01 -21.60
C THR A 12 -12.49 -3.23 -20.46
N VAL A 13 -13.82 -3.24 -20.36
CA VAL A 13 -14.55 -2.56 -19.26
C VAL A 13 -14.15 -3.14 -17.91
N LEU A 14 -14.09 -4.47 -17.80
CA LEU A 14 -13.69 -5.14 -16.56
C LEU A 14 -12.26 -4.76 -16.17
N GLY A 15 -11.32 -4.73 -17.11
CA GLY A 15 -9.94 -4.30 -16.88
C GLY A 15 -9.85 -2.85 -16.41
N ILE A 16 -10.67 -1.96 -16.98
CA ILE A 16 -10.77 -0.56 -16.53
C ILE A 16 -11.27 -0.50 -15.09
N VAL A 17 -12.35 -1.23 -14.76
CA VAL A 17 -12.88 -1.24 -13.39
C VAL A 17 -11.85 -1.76 -12.40
N CYS A 18 -11.19 -2.89 -12.69
CA CYS A 18 -10.16 -3.45 -11.81
C CYS A 18 -8.97 -2.50 -11.61
N SER A 19 -8.50 -1.85 -12.68
CA SER A 19 -7.39 -0.90 -12.59
C SER A 19 -7.75 0.34 -11.79
N LEU A 20 -8.97 0.87 -11.92
CA LEU A 20 -9.47 1.99 -11.12
C LEU A 20 -9.57 1.63 -9.64
N VAL A 21 -10.10 0.45 -9.32
CA VAL A 21 -10.18 -0.02 -7.93
C VAL A 21 -8.78 -0.13 -7.31
N LEU A 22 -7.83 -0.72 -8.04
CA LEU A 22 -6.45 -0.86 -7.58
C LEU A 22 -5.74 0.50 -7.41
N ALA A 23 -5.96 1.42 -8.35
CA ALA A 23 -5.42 2.77 -8.27
C ALA A 23 -5.98 3.51 -7.05
N ALA A 24 -7.30 3.47 -6.85
CA ALA A 24 -7.95 4.09 -5.71
C ALA A 24 -7.49 3.51 -4.37
N SER A 25 -7.40 2.17 -4.26
CA SER A 25 -6.91 1.52 -3.04
C SER A 25 -5.45 1.87 -2.76
N SER A 26 -4.61 1.96 -3.80
CA SER A 26 -3.21 2.36 -3.66
C SER A 26 -3.06 3.80 -3.18
N GLN A 27 -3.91 4.71 -3.66
CA GLN A 27 -3.88 6.11 -3.25
C GLN A 27 -4.41 6.30 -1.83
N PHE A 28 -5.45 5.56 -1.45
CA PHE A 28 -6.00 5.58 -0.10
C PHE A 28 -5.05 4.99 0.94
N THR A 29 -4.32 3.93 0.58
CA THR A 29 -3.33 3.30 1.47
C THR A 29 -1.96 3.97 1.47
N ALA A 30 -1.70 4.89 0.53
CA ALA A 30 -0.44 5.63 0.41
C ALA A 30 0.04 6.32 1.71
N PRO A 31 -0.79 7.04 2.48
CA PRO A 31 -0.33 7.65 3.73
C PRO A 31 0.13 6.62 4.76
N TYR A 32 -0.60 5.52 4.92
CA TYR A 32 -0.25 4.44 5.83
C TYR A 32 1.03 3.73 5.39
N ARG A 33 1.20 3.47 4.09
CA ARG A 33 2.43 2.89 3.55
C ARG A 33 3.64 3.79 3.84
N LYS A 34 3.50 5.10 3.62
CA LYS A 34 4.57 6.07 3.93
C LYS A 34 4.89 6.14 5.43
N ALA A 35 3.88 6.07 6.29
CA ALA A 35 4.08 6.02 7.73
C ALA A 35 4.85 4.76 8.15
N ASN A 36 4.48 3.59 7.60
CA ASN A 36 5.17 2.33 7.87
C ASN A 36 6.62 2.35 7.34
N GLU A 37 6.86 2.87 6.13
CA GLU A 37 8.23 3.02 5.60
C GLU A 37 9.10 3.95 6.47
N LYS A 38 8.53 5.04 7.00
CA LYS A 38 9.24 5.94 7.91
C LYS A 38 9.53 5.25 9.25
N ALA A 39 8.53 4.57 9.81
CA ALA A 39 8.69 3.84 11.06
C ALA A 39 9.78 2.76 10.93
N GLU A 40 9.82 2.04 9.81
CA GLU A 40 10.86 1.04 9.55
C GLU A 40 12.26 1.66 9.50
N LYS A 41 12.41 2.84 8.86
CA LYS A 41 13.68 3.57 8.88
C LYS A 41 14.10 3.95 10.30
N VAL A 42 13.16 4.49 11.08
CA VAL A 42 13.41 4.87 12.48
C VAL A 42 13.79 3.65 13.32
N ARG A 43 13.09 2.52 13.17
CA ARG A 43 13.44 1.25 13.82
C ARG A 43 14.84 0.80 13.47
N ASN A 44 15.21 0.84 12.19
CA ASN A 44 16.55 0.45 11.75
C ASN A 44 17.63 1.36 12.33
N PHE A 45 17.40 2.68 12.38
CA PHE A 45 18.34 3.61 13.02
C PHE A 45 18.52 3.34 14.52
N LEU A 46 17.42 3.18 15.24
CA LEU A 46 17.45 2.93 16.68
C LEU A 46 18.04 1.54 17.00
N SER A 47 17.75 0.54 16.18
CA SER A 47 18.37 -0.79 16.27
C SER A 47 19.88 -0.74 16.04
N ALA A 48 20.37 0.11 15.12
CA ALA A 48 21.80 0.31 14.91
C ALA A 48 22.49 1.02 16.10
N LEU A 49 21.71 1.75 16.91
CA LEU A 49 22.17 2.35 18.17
C LEU A 49 22.02 1.40 19.37
N GLU A 50 21.70 0.12 19.13
CA GLU A 50 21.45 -0.90 20.16
C GLU A 50 20.33 -0.53 21.15
N ILE A 51 19.43 0.38 20.75
CA ILE A 51 18.25 0.72 21.55
C ILE A 51 17.24 -0.41 21.37
N ASN A 52 16.84 -1.04 22.47
CA ASN A 52 15.85 -2.10 22.48
C ASN A 52 14.48 -1.56 22.08
N ILE A 53 14.01 -1.92 20.88
CA ILE A 53 12.66 -1.62 20.41
C ILE A 53 11.79 -2.85 20.54
N GLU A 54 10.66 -2.73 21.24
CA GLU A 54 9.72 -3.84 21.35
C GLU A 54 9.05 -4.14 20.00
N PRO A 55 8.90 -5.41 19.60
CA PRO A 55 8.33 -5.79 18.31
C PRO A 55 6.90 -5.29 18.06
N GLN A 56 6.15 -4.99 19.13
CA GLN A 56 4.79 -4.47 19.05
C GLN A 56 4.67 -2.98 18.68
N TRP A 57 5.77 -2.22 18.64
CA TRP A 57 5.70 -0.79 18.34
C TRP A 57 5.47 -0.54 16.85
N ASP A 58 4.31 0.03 16.52
CA ASP A 58 3.90 0.33 15.14
C ASP A 58 4.29 1.75 14.72
N SER A 59 3.91 2.13 13.50
CA SER A 59 4.24 3.44 12.95
C SER A 59 3.65 4.63 13.71
N LYS A 60 2.54 4.46 14.43
CA LYS A 60 1.97 5.52 15.29
C LYS A 60 2.80 5.70 16.55
N THR A 61 3.19 4.59 17.18
CA THR A 61 4.01 4.63 18.40
C THR A 61 5.42 5.16 18.12
N LEU A 62 6.02 4.77 16.99
CA LEU A 62 7.39 5.15 16.65
C LEU A 62 7.53 6.56 16.09
N LEU A 63 6.47 7.11 15.50
CA LEU A 63 6.49 8.44 14.90
C LEU A 63 5.76 9.49 15.74
N GLU A 64 5.12 9.11 16.85
CA GLU A 64 4.31 9.99 17.70
C GLU A 64 3.21 10.74 16.91
N VAL A 65 2.59 10.04 15.94
CA VAL A 65 1.54 10.57 15.03
C VAL A 65 0.23 9.81 15.15
#